data_AF-A0A920H6J8-F1
#
_entry.id   AF-A0A920H6J8-F1
#
_cell.length_a   1.000
_cell.length_b   1.000
_cell.length_c   1.000
_cell.angle_alpha   90.00
_cell.angle_beta   90.00
_cell.angle_gamma   90.00
#
_symmetry.space_group_name_H-M   'P 1'
#
loop_
_entity.id
_entity.type
_entity.pdbx_description
1 polymer ?
#
loop_
_entity_poly.entity_id
_entity_poly.type
_entity_poly.pdbx_seq_one_letter_code
_entity_poly.pdbx_strand_id
1 'polypeptide(L)'
;MLQRDLERFHDLQKRINVSPLGSGALAGTSFPLDRNLSAKLLGFDSCSNNALDSVSDRDFLIEYVSCSSLLMTHISRFSEEIILWSSTLYNLVTLSDKVCTGSSIMPQKRTLICVSC
;
A
#
# COMPACT_ATOMS: atom_id res chain seq x y z
N MET A 1 -15.68 3.90 -3.08
CA MET A 1 -14.47 3.59 -3.88
C MET A 1 -13.36 3.10 -2.96
N LEU A 2 -12.85 3.96 -2.06
CA LEU A 2 -11.80 3.63 -1.09
C LEU A 2 -12.13 2.46 -0.14
N GLN A 3 -13.39 2.32 0.28
CA GLN A 3 -13.82 1.17 1.10
C GLN A 3 -13.51 -0.18 0.44
N ARG A 4 -13.70 -0.29 -0.88
CA ARG A 4 -13.37 -1.50 -1.64
C ARG A 4 -11.87 -1.72 -1.75
N ASP A 5 -11.07 -0.65 -1.73
CA ASP A 5 -9.61 -0.79 -1.76
C ASP A 5 -9.11 -1.29 -0.41
N LEU A 6 -9.68 -0.77 0.68
CA LEU A 6 -9.43 -1.25 2.03
C LEU A 6 -9.77 -2.76 2.16
N GLU A 7 -10.93 -3.19 1.66
CA GLU A 7 -11.30 -4.61 1.63
C GLU A 7 -10.27 -5.47 0.88
N ARG A 8 -9.77 -5.01 -0.29
CA ARG A 8 -8.72 -5.71 -1.03
C ARG A 8 -7.42 -5.84 -0.22
N PHE A 9 -7.01 -4.78 0.48
CA PHE A 9 -5.83 -4.84 1.34
C PHE A 9 -6.00 -5.80 2.52
N HIS A 10 -7.19 -5.87 3.12
CA HIS A 10 -7.47 -6.88 4.15
C HIS A 10 -7.42 -8.30 3.62
N ASP A 11 -7.93 -8.56 2.42
CA ASP A 11 -7.86 -9.89 1.82
C ASP A 11 -6.42 -10.25 1.42
N LEU A 12 -5.66 -9.30 0.89
CA LEU A 12 -4.25 -9.45 0.56
C LEU A 12 -3.42 -9.76 1.82
N GLN A 13 -3.69 -9.08 2.94
CA GLN A 13 -3.00 -9.30 4.21
C GLN A 13 -3.07 -10.76 4.64
N LYS A 14 -4.22 -11.42 4.47
CA LYS A 14 -4.39 -12.85 4.79
C LYS A 14 -3.45 -13.74 3.98
N ARG A 15 -3.19 -13.42 2.71
CA ARG A 15 -2.27 -14.17 1.83
C ARG A 15 -0.81 -13.88 2.13
N ILE A 16 -0.48 -12.64 2.48
CA ILE A 16 0.88 -12.24 2.87
C ILE A 16 1.27 -12.83 4.23
N ASN A 17 0.31 -13.07 5.13
CA ASN A 17 0.57 -13.50 6.50
C ASN A 17 0.90 -14.99 6.66
N VAL A 18 1.75 -15.51 5.76
CA VAL A 18 2.24 -16.89 5.75
C VAL A 18 3.78 -16.86 5.83
N SER A 19 4.36 -17.53 6.84
CA SER A 19 5.80 -17.51 7.09
C SER A 19 6.57 -18.39 6.09
N PRO A 20 7.53 -17.84 5.32
CA PRO A 20 8.42 -18.63 4.48
C PRO A 20 9.59 -19.23 5.25
N LEU A 21 9.75 -18.90 6.54
CA LEU A 21 10.91 -19.28 7.34
C LEU A 21 11.00 -20.81 7.50
N GLY A 22 12.22 -21.33 7.38
CA GLY A 22 12.49 -22.78 7.36
C GLY A 22 12.43 -23.44 5.98
N SER A 23 12.12 -22.69 4.90
CA SER A 23 12.12 -23.22 3.53
C SER A 23 13.54 -23.44 2.95
N GLY A 24 14.57 -22.90 3.59
CA GLY A 24 15.95 -23.02 3.13
C GLY A 24 16.12 -22.45 1.71
N ALA A 25 16.97 -23.07 0.89
CA ALA A 25 17.19 -22.65 -0.49
C ALA A 25 16.00 -22.98 -1.41
N LEU A 26 15.41 -24.17 -1.27
CA LEU A 26 14.22 -24.62 -2.05
C LEU A 26 13.56 -25.90 -1.49
N ALA A 27 14.29 -26.75 -0.76
CA ALA A 27 13.80 -28.07 -0.31
C ALA A 27 13.57 -28.15 1.21
N GLY A 28 13.59 -27.03 1.93
CA GLY A 28 13.57 -27.01 3.38
C GLY A 28 14.96 -27.22 4.00
N THR A 29 14.98 -27.64 5.25
CA THR A 29 16.20 -27.85 6.04
C THR A 29 16.21 -29.25 6.66
N SER A 30 17.38 -29.88 6.73
CA SER A 30 17.59 -31.14 7.45
C SER A 30 17.70 -30.98 8.98
N PHE A 31 17.79 -29.75 9.47
CA PHE A 31 17.81 -29.45 10.90
C PHE A 31 16.42 -29.65 11.53
N PRO A 32 16.34 -30.12 12.78
CA PRO A 32 15.08 -30.30 13.51
C PRO A 32 14.54 -28.94 13.98
N LEU A 33 14.01 -28.14 13.05
CA LEU A 33 13.43 -26.82 13.33
C LEU A 33 11.92 -26.92 13.55
N ASP A 34 11.42 -26.21 14.56
CA ASP A 34 9.98 -25.95 14.70
C ASP A 34 9.60 -24.67 13.93
N ARG A 35 9.09 -24.87 12.71
CA ARG A 35 8.63 -23.78 11.84
C ARG A 35 7.43 -23.05 12.45
N ASN A 36 6.51 -23.78 13.08
CA ASN A 36 5.28 -23.22 13.65
C ASN A 36 5.59 -22.30 14.84
N LEU A 37 6.54 -22.71 15.69
CA LEU A 37 7.04 -21.87 16.77
C LEU A 37 7.63 -20.56 16.22
N SER A 38 8.44 -20.66 15.17
CA SER A 38 9.08 -19.49 14.55
C SER A 38 8.06 -18.53 13.92
N ALA A 39 7.08 -19.08 13.19
CA ALA A 39 5.98 -18.29 12.62
C ALA A 39 5.18 -17.56 13.70
N LYS A 40 4.83 -18.26 14.78
CA LYS A 40 4.10 -17.68 15.91
C LYS A 40 4.89 -16.56 16.60
N LEU A 41 6.20 -16.74 16.82
CA LEU A 41 7.05 -15.71 17.42
C LEU A 41 7.16 -14.44 16.56
N LEU A 42 7.07 -14.59 15.23
CA LEU A 42 7.12 -13.49 14.27
C LEU A 42 5.74 -12.90 13.95
N GLY A 43 4.65 -13.44 14.51
CA GLY A 43 3.30 -12.95 14.31
C GLY A 43 2.61 -13.40 13.00
N PHE A 44 3.14 -14.44 12.36
CA PHE A 44 2.47 -15.07 11.21
C PHE A 44 1.36 -16.02 11.65
N ASP A 45 0.30 -16.11 10.85
CA ASP A 45 -0.83 -17.01 11.14
C ASP A 45 -0.49 -18.48 10.85
N SER A 46 0.41 -18.73 9.90
CA SER A 46 0.78 -20.08 9.48
C SER A 46 2.16 -20.12 8.81
N CYS A 47 2.71 -21.33 8.65
CA CYS A 47 3.89 -21.57 7.82
C CYS A 47 3.48 -21.95 6.41
N SER A 48 4.34 -21.64 5.44
CA SER A 48 4.15 -22.08 4.06
C SER A 48 4.26 -23.61 3.91
N ASN A 49 3.39 -24.16 3.06
CA ASN A 49 3.29 -25.61 2.84
C ASN A 49 4.38 -26.17 1.92
N ASN A 50 4.89 -25.36 0.99
CA ASN A 50 5.86 -25.78 0.00
C ASN A 50 7.08 -24.85 0.01
N ALA A 51 8.26 -25.43 0.26
CA ALA A 51 9.52 -24.68 0.35
C ALA A 51 9.95 -24.06 -0.99
N LEU A 52 9.70 -24.74 -2.11
CA LEU A 52 10.06 -24.22 -3.44
C LEU A 52 9.22 -22.98 -3.74
N ASP A 53 7.91 -23.11 -3.60
CA ASP A 53 6.92 -22.05 -3.78
C ASP A 53 7.27 -20.82 -2.93
N SER A 54 7.57 -21.02 -1.65
CA SER A 54 7.92 -19.95 -0.71
C SER A 54 9.12 -19.10 -1.12
N VAL A 55 10.08 -19.70 -1.83
CA VAL A 55 11.32 -19.01 -2.22
C VAL A 55 11.24 -18.47 -3.64
N SER A 56 10.50 -19.14 -4.54
CA SER A 56 10.36 -18.73 -5.94
C SER A 56 9.22 -17.74 -6.18
N ASP A 57 8.09 -17.90 -5.49
CA ASP A 57 6.88 -17.14 -5.80
C ASP A 57 6.94 -15.69 -5.28
N ARG A 58 6.33 -14.77 -6.03
CA ARG A 58 6.23 -13.33 -5.73
C ARG A 58 4.84 -12.79 -6.01
N ASP A 59 3.83 -13.64 -6.15
CA ASP A 59 2.45 -13.24 -6.46
C ASP A 59 1.93 -12.23 -5.43
N PHE A 60 2.30 -12.40 -4.16
CA PHE A 60 1.93 -11.46 -3.09
C PHE A 60 2.45 -10.03 -3.31
N LEU A 61 3.62 -9.87 -3.94
CA LEU A 61 4.15 -8.54 -4.30
C LEU A 61 3.39 -7.96 -5.49
N ILE A 62 3.10 -8.78 -6.49
CA ILE A 62 2.36 -8.35 -7.69
C ILE A 62 0.95 -7.93 -7.28
N GLU A 63 0.29 -8.70 -6.41
CA GLU A 63 -1.03 -8.40 -5.89
C GLU A 63 -1.03 -7.12 -5.03
N TYR A 64 0.00 -6.93 -4.20
CA TYR A 64 0.20 -5.68 -3.45
C TYR A 64 0.33 -4.46 -4.37
N VAL A 65 1.16 -4.55 -5.40
CA VAL A 65 1.35 -3.46 -6.37
C VAL A 65 0.05 -3.21 -7.15
N SER A 66 -0.68 -4.26 -7.53
CA SER A 66 -1.98 -4.16 -8.19
C SER A 66 -2.99 -3.40 -7.32
N CYS A 67 -3.16 -3.79 -6.06
CA CYS A 67 -4.05 -3.10 -5.11
C CYS A 67 -3.63 -1.64 -4.90
N SER A 68 -2.33 -1.38 -4.77
CA SER A 68 -1.77 -0.03 -4.62
C SER A 68 -2.02 0.83 -5.87
N SER A 69 -1.92 0.26 -7.06
CA SER A 69 -2.18 0.98 -8.33
C SER A 69 -3.65 1.40 -8.47
N LEU A 70 -4.58 0.54 -8.04
CA LEU A 70 -6.00 0.85 -8.00
C LEU A 70 -6.31 1.96 -7.00
N LEU A 71 -5.75 1.85 -5.78
CA LEU A 71 -5.86 2.90 -4.77
C LEU A 71 -5.36 4.25 -5.32
N MET A 72 -4.20 4.26 -5.99
CA MET A 72 -3.64 5.48 -6.54
C MET A 72 -4.50 6.08 -7.67
N THR A 73 -5.11 5.24 -8.50
CA THR A 73 -6.08 5.69 -9.53
C THR A 73 -7.28 6.38 -8.88
N HIS A 74 -7.78 5.81 -7.80
CA HIS A 74 -8.90 6.36 -7.04
C HIS A 74 -8.55 7.68 -6.35
N ILE A 75 -7.36 7.79 -5.75
CA ILE A 75 -6.84 9.03 -5.15
C ILE A 75 -6.59 10.09 -6.23
N SER A 76 -6.10 9.71 -7.40
CA SER A 76 -5.87 10.63 -8.52
C SER A 76 -7.17 11.30 -8.97
N ARG A 77 -8.25 10.52 -9.13
CA ARG A 77 -9.57 11.06 -9.50
C ARG A 77 -10.13 12.00 -8.44
N PHE A 78 -9.95 11.67 -7.16
CA PHE A 78 -10.38 12.56 -6.07
C PHE A 78 -9.57 13.86 -6.05
N SER A 79 -8.26 13.77 -6.27
CA SER A 79 -7.37 14.94 -6.35
C SER A 79 -7.76 15.87 -7.50
N GLU A 80 -8.15 15.31 -8.65
CA GLU A 80 -8.61 16.07 -9.81
C GLU A 80 -9.85 16.92 -9.50
N GLU A 81 -10.83 16.35 -8.81
CA GLU A 81 -12.03 17.10 -8.35
C GLU A 81 -11.65 18.25 -7.41
N ILE A 82 -10.74 18.03 -6.45
CA ILE A 82 -10.28 19.09 -5.54
C ILE A 82 -9.56 20.21 -6.30
N ILE A 83 -8.71 19.86 -7.27
CA ILE A 83 -8.00 20.83 -8.10
C ILE A 83 -9.00 21.68 -8.89
N LEU A 84 -10.04 21.06 -9.46
CA LEU A 84 -11.10 21.77 -10.17
C LEU A 84 -11.89 22.70 -9.24
N TRP A 85 -12.31 22.23 -8.07
CA TRP A 85 -13.09 23.03 -7.12
C TRP A 85 -12.32 24.21 -6.53
N SER A 86 -11.00 24.06 -6.35
CA SER A 86 -10.11 25.12 -5.85
C SER A 86 -9.61 26.07 -6.94
N SER A 87 -9.85 25.77 -8.21
CA SER A 87 -9.51 26.64 -9.33
C SER A 87 -10.22 27.99 -9.22
N THR A 88 -9.57 29.06 -9.66
CA THR A 88 -10.12 30.42 -9.66
C THR A 88 -11.41 30.56 -10.47
N LEU A 89 -11.64 29.65 -11.42
CA LEU A 89 -12.87 29.63 -12.24
C LEU A 89 -14.09 29.18 -11.44
N TYR A 90 -13.92 28.19 -10.55
CA TYR A 90 -15.02 27.61 -9.77
C TYR A 90 -15.08 28.19 -8.36
N ASN A 91 -13.92 28.34 -7.71
CA ASN A 91 -13.73 28.94 -6.39
C ASN A 91 -14.73 28.41 -5.33
N LEU A 92 -15.00 27.09 -5.37
CA LEU A 92 -15.98 26.44 -4.49
C LEU A 92 -15.38 26.08 -3.13
N VAL A 93 -14.08 25.79 -3.08
CA VAL A 93 -13.36 25.40 -1.86
C VAL A 93 -12.07 26.19 -1.72
N THR A 94 -11.74 26.59 -0.49
CA THR A 94 -10.47 27.22 -0.16
C THR A 94 -9.62 26.24 0.66
N LEU A 95 -8.45 25.90 0.13
CA LEU A 95 -7.52 24.98 0.77
C LEU A 95 -6.65 25.70 1.80
N SER A 96 -6.26 24.98 2.85
CA SER A 96 -5.35 25.48 3.88
C SER A 96 -3.93 25.61 3.34
N ASP A 97 -3.21 26.64 3.77
CA ASP A 97 -1.80 26.86 3.41
C ASP A 97 -0.87 25.72 3.86
N LYS A 98 -1.32 24.81 4.74
CA LYS A 98 -0.57 23.60 5.12
C LYS A 98 -0.45 22.57 4.00
N VAL A 99 -1.42 22.56 3.07
CA VAL A 99 -1.51 21.59 1.96
C VAL A 99 -1.39 22.27 0.59
N CYS A 100 -1.03 23.55 0.59
CA CYS A 100 -0.90 24.38 -0.59
C CYS A 100 0.39 25.17 -0.52
N THR A 101 1.07 25.28 -1.65
CA THR A 101 2.20 26.19 -1.79
C THR A 101 1.76 27.45 -2.53
N GLY A 102 2.12 28.61 -1.98
CA GLY A 102 1.97 29.89 -2.66
C GLY A 102 3.12 30.14 -3.64
N SER A 103 2.87 30.96 -4.66
CA SER A 103 3.94 31.50 -5.48
C SER A 103 4.51 32.77 -4.83
N SER A 104 5.83 32.91 -4.78
CA SER A 104 6.48 34.11 -4.22
C SER A 104 6.17 35.40 -5.01
N ILE A 105 5.92 35.28 -6.32
CA ILE A 105 5.58 36.40 -7.20
C ILE A 105 4.07 36.68 -7.26
N MET A 106 3.23 35.69 -6.94
CA MET A 106 1.77 35.81 -6.94
C MET A 106 1.19 35.32 -5.61
N PRO A 107 1.06 36.20 -4.60
CA PRO A 107 0.61 35.82 -3.25
C PRO A 107 -0.78 35.16 -3.22
N GLN A 108 -1.66 35.52 -4.14
CA GLN A 108 -2.99 34.94 -4.30
C GLN A 108 -3.00 33.58 -4.99
N LYS A 109 -1.91 33.20 -5.68
CA LYS A 109 -1.83 31.94 -6.40
C LYS A 109 -1.45 30.81 -5.44
N ARG A 110 -2.43 29.96 -5.13
CA ARG A 110 -2.25 28.76 -4.30
C ARG A 110 -2.27 27.52 -5.20
N THR A 111 -1.23 26.70 -5.10
CA THR A 111 -1.12 25.43 -5.82
C THR A 111 -1.28 24.28 -4.84
N LEU A 112 -2.19 23.35 -5.11
CA LEU A 112 -2.32 22.12 -4.32
C LEU A 112 -1.03 21.31 -4.42
N ILE A 113 -0.35 21.15 -3.29
CA ILE A 113 0.80 20.27 -3.15
C ILE A 113 0.60 19.55 -1.82
N CYS A 114 0.02 18.34 -1.88
CA CYS A 114 0.00 17.45 -0.72
C CYS A 114 1.39 16.83 -0.54
N VAL A 115 2.35 17.61 -0.04
CA VAL A 115 3.73 17.14 0.27
C VAL A 115 4.00 17.16 1.79
N SER A 116 3.01 17.52 2.60
CA SER A 116 3.21 17.71 4.04
C SER A 116 2.88 16.46 4.87
N CYS A 117 3.95 15.72 5.18
CA CYS A 117 4.18 14.79 6.30
C CYS A 117 3.37 13.49 6.40
#